data_AF-A0A662MYC7-F1
#
_entry.id   AF-A0A662MYC7-F1
#
_cell.length_a   1.000
_cell.length_b   1.000
_cell.length_c   1.000
_cell.angle_alpha   90.00
_cell.angle_beta   90.00
_cell.angle_gamma   90.00
#
_symmetry.space_group_name_H-M   'P 1'
#
loop_
_entity.id
_entity.type
_entity.pdbx_description
1 polymer ?
#
loop_
_entity_poly.entity_id
_entity_poly.type
_entity_poly.pdbx_seq_one_letter_code
_entity_poly.pdbx_strand_id
1 'polypeptide(L)'
;MSVLVIICVVWSEPVNLSQSDAISYLPTIVCKNNMVAVAWTERHEFNRDWDIYYIQSNDGGEHWCNIQMICGEDASICTEPAIAIDSTGSIHVVWLKDYDDIFWTYLCGDTWATPVDISNQPGDEGYPVIIVDKQNRVWCFWTLFSGNHQCYYAIYDGSSWSEPVSFTDQLNGACCRPQVDIDTAGNLHVIWLYNEDITHTYVYYKKYDSMEWSDAERIPCIENVDDPVLRIKVDKKCRPWVIWRNNYRFYYTYKDTGGWYGPFSITDEPGALADCVFDSEGRLHLIWIRVIMSRFEYLYHSTLLNTGWTTPEQLSESPSIFPAIAIDDMNNLHVVWSQGPAVNGGGDQSDLYYRKGTNVGVKEKLAQFTEYRDWLILGTSNPSLQFKLIKPAHVTVSIFELTGQTIKKFNLGYKASGTIHTFTIPPDMLTQSGIYFYQIATPHETVAKGKLIVIR
;
A
#
# COMPACT_ATOMS: atom_id res chain seq x y z
N MET A 1 17.85 -11.94 -16.96
CA MET A 1 16.56 -11.76 -17.65
C MET A 1 15.95 -10.51 -17.06
N SER A 2 16.09 -9.36 -17.71
CA SER A 2 15.81 -8.06 -17.09
C SER A 2 14.61 -7.43 -17.78
N VAL A 3 13.40 -7.71 -17.31
CA VAL A 3 12.20 -7.04 -17.81
C VAL A 3 12.33 -5.56 -17.41
N LEU A 4 12.47 -4.65 -18.37
CA LEU A 4 12.31 -3.23 -18.10
C LEU A 4 10.80 -2.99 -18.01
N VAL A 5 10.36 -2.64 -16.82
CA VAL A 5 8.97 -2.40 -16.51
C VAL A 5 8.85 -0.90 -16.29
N ILE A 6 8.36 -0.17 -17.30
CA ILE A 6 7.80 1.15 -17.03
C ILE A 6 6.40 0.85 -16.47
N ILE A 7 6.34 0.70 -15.15
CA ILE A 7 5.08 0.72 -14.42
C ILE A 7 5.03 2.04 -13.67
N CYS A 8 4.01 2.83 -14.01
CA CYS A 8 3.56 3.92 -13.17
C CYS A 8 2.20 3.54 -12.62
N VAL A 9 1.91 4.03 -11.42
CA VAL A 9 0.54 4.05 -10.94
C VAL A 9 -0.12 5.26 -11.59
N VAL A 10 -1.31 5.08 -12.16
CA VAL A 10 -2.13 6.19 -12.62
C VAL A 10 -3.23 6.39 -11.58
N TRP A 11 -3.24 7.56 -10.96
CA TRP A 11 -4.19 7.92 -9.93
C TRP A 11 -5.42 8.61 -10.52
N SER A 12 -6.59 8.30 -9.98
CA SER A 12 -7.80 9.07 -10.21
C SER A 12 -7.68 10.49 -9.62
N GLU A 13 -8.62 11.35 -9.99
CA GLU A 13 -8.86 12.60 -9.26
C GLU A 13 -9.26 12.29 -7.80
N PRO A 14 -8.96 13.21 -6.86
CA PRO A 14 -9.35 13.04 -5.46
C PRO A 14 -10.85 13.22 -5.29
N VAL A 15 -11.47 12.35 -4.49
CA VAL A 15 -12.89 12.41 -4.14
C VAL A 15 -13.02 12.67 -2.65
N ASN A 16 -13.76 13.71 -2.24
CA ASN A 16 -14.15 13.90 -0.85
C ASN A 16 -15.25 12.87 -0.50
N LEU A 17 -14.96 11.95 0.42
CA LEU A 17 -15.89 10.91 0.86
C LEU A 17 -16.77 11.36 2.04
N SER A 18 -16.27 12.20 2.95
CA SER A 18 -17.00 12.61 4.16
C SER A 18 -18.20 13.49 3.83
N GLN A 19 -18.07 14.38 2.83
CA GLN A 19 -19.14 15.31 2.41
C GLN A 19 -19.76 16.07 3.61
N SER A 20 -18.93 16.45 4.58
CA SER A 20 -19.36 16.96 5.89
C SER A 20 -18.64 18.25 6.23
N ASP A 21 -19.29 19.12 6.99
CA ASP A 21 -18.68 20.33 7.57
C ASP A 21 -17.94 20.02 8.90
N ALA A 22 -17.96 18.76 9.33
CA ALA A 22 -17.33 18.26 10.55
C ALA A 22 -15.87 17.87 10.33
N ILE A 23 -15.25 17.27 11.35
CA ILE A 23 -13.83 16.94 11.31
C ILE A 23 -13.60 15.44 11.20
N SER A 24 -13.12 14.99 10.04
CA SER A 24 -12.84 13.59 9.72
C SER A 24 -11.37 13.22 9.97
N TYR A 25 -11.13 12.19 10.79
CA TYR A 25 -9.82 11.73 11.24
C TYR A 25 -9.68 10.21 11.19
N LEU A 26 -8.42 9.75 11.22
CA LEU A 26 -8.04 8.34 11.40
C LEU A 26 -8.79 7.37 10.46
N PRO A 27 -8.83 7.63 9.14
CA PRO A 27 -9.49 6.70 8.24
C PRO A 27 -8.72 5.39 8.16
N THR A 28 -9.48 4.32 8.08
CA THR A 28 -9.00 2.96 7.84
C THR A 28 -9.72 2.38 6.63
N ILE A 29 -9.02 1.58 5.83
CA ILE A 29 -9.53 1.05 4.56
C ILE A 29 -9.15 -0.41 4.39
N VAL A 30 -10.09 -1.18 3.85
CA VAL A 30 -9.89 -2.58 3.46
C VAL A 30 -10.57 -2.86 2.14
N CYS A 31 -9.97 -3.78 1.37
CA CYS A 31 -10.50 -4.23 0.10
C CYS A 31 -10.62 -5.75 0.08
N LYS A 32 -11.64 -6.25 -0.61
CA LYS A 32 -11.78 -7.66 -0.96
C LYS A 32 -12.64 -7.78 -2.22
N ASN A 33 -12.18 -8.51 -3.23
CA ASN A 33 -12.76 -8.48 -4.57
C ASN A 33 -12.87 -7.02 -5.07
N ASN A 34 -14.06 -6.57 -5.46
CA ASN A 34 -14.36 -5.19 -5.84
C ASN A 34 -14.90 -4.35 -4.68
N MET A 35 -15.05 -4.93 -3.48
CA MET A 35 -15.54 -4.19 -2.34
C MET A 35 -14.42 -3.37 -1.73
N VAL A 36 -14.69 -2.09 -1.51
CA VAL A 36 -13.82 -1.14 -0.82
C VAL A 36 -14.61 -0.60 0.35
N ALA A 37 -14.13 -0.83 1.57
CA ALA A 37 -14.80 -0.39 2.78
C ALA A 37 -13.89 0.54 3.57
N VAL A 38 -14.45 1.65 4.03
CA VAL A 38 -13.73 2.69 4.76
C VAL A 38 -14.50 3.00 6.05
N ALA A 39 -13.78 3.10 7.16
CA ALA A 39 -14.30 3.62 8.41
C ALA A 39 -13.41 4.78 8.89
N TRP A 40 -14.00 5.76 9.57
CA TRP A 40 -13.26 6.91 10.10
C TRP A 40 -13.92 7.44 11.35
N THR A 41 -13.19 8.28 12.07
CA THR A 41 -13.69 9.03 13.20
C THR A 41 -14.13 10.41 12.73
N GLU A 42 -15.32 10.87 13.11
CA GLU A 42 -15.76 12.23 12.82
C GLU A 42 -16.15 12.97 14.10
N ARG A 43 -15.87 14.28 14.16
CA ARG A 43 -16.26 15.14 15.28
C ARG A 43 -17.16 16.27 14.81
N HIS A 44 -18.40 16.29 15.28
CA HIS A 44 -19.36 17.38 15.05
C HIS A 44 -19.24 18.47 16.13
N GLU A 45 -19.45 19.74 15.77
CA GLU A 45 -19.17 20.87 16.67
C GLU A 45 -20.06 20.92 17.94
N PHE A 46 -19.50 21.51 19.00
CA PHE A 46 -20.02 21.81 20.36
C PHE A 46 -20.09 20.68 21.40
N ASN A 47 -20.13 19.41 21.02
CA ASN A 47 -19.96 18.31 21.97
C ASN A 47 -18.56 17.68 21.85
N ARG A 48 -18.12 16.94 22.87
CA ARG A 48 -16.86 16.18 22.83
C ARG A 48 -17.02 14.85 22.09
N ASP A 49 -18.15 14.67 21.43
CA ASP A 49 -18.58 13.40 20.87
C ASP A 49 -17.76 13.14 19.59
N TRP A 50 -17.08 12.00 19.58
CA TRP A 50 -16.39 11.48 18.41
C TRP A 50 -17.16 10.25 17.98
N ASP A 51 -17.51 10.19 16.71
CA ASP A 51 -18.41 9.17 16.18
C ASP A 51 -17.66 8.31 15.17
N ILE A 52 -18.02 7.03 15.07
CA ILE A 52 -17.48 6.15 14.03
C ILE A 52 -18.44 6.13 12.86
N TYR A 53 -17.91 6.49 11.70
CA TYR A 53 -18.62 6.46 10.43
C TYR A 53 -18.04 5.40 9.49
N TYR A 54 -18.87 4.99 8.54
CA TYR A 54 -18.55 3.98 7.55
C TYR A 54 -19.17 4.28 6.20
N ILE A 55 -18.44 3.92 5.15
CA ILE A 55 -18.88 3.96 3.76
C ILE A 55 -18.24 2.82 2.99
N GLN A 56 -18.93 2.35 1.95
CA GLN A 56 -18.39 1.33 1.06
C GLN A 56 -18.71 1.59 -0.40
N SER A 57 -17.87 1.02 -1.26
CA SER A 57 -18.08 0.87 -2.69
C SER A 57 -18.09 -0.62 -3.04
N ASN A 58 -19.00 -1.02 -3.93
CA ASN A 58 -19.13 -2.40 -4.41
C ASN A 58 -18.56 -2.63 -5.81
N ASP A 59 -17.99 -1.58 -6.42
CA ASP A 59 -17.52 -1.57 -7.81
C ASP A 59 -16.08 -1.06 -7.95
N GLY A 60 -15.27 -1.25 -6.91
CA GLY A 60 -13.85 -0.92 -6.93
C GLY A 60 -13.60 0.59 -6.80
N GLY A 61 -14.43 1.29 -6.03
CA GLY A 61 -14.28 2.72 -5.75
C GLY A 61 -14.83 3.66 -6.81
N GLU A 62 -15.64 3.17 -7.75
CA GLU A 62 -16.24 4.01 -8.80
C GLU A 62 -17.49 4.74 -8.28
N HIS A 63 -18.32 4.05 -7.49
CA HIS A 63 -19.47 4.61 -6.81
C HIS A 63 -19.50 4.22 -5.33
N TRP A 64 -19.93 5.15 -4.47
CA TRP A 64 -20.01 4.97 -3.03
C TRP A 64 -21.46 4.91 -2.56
N CYS A 65 -21.71 4.06 -1.56
CA CYS A 65 -22.99 3.99 -0.88
C CYS A 65 -23.20 5.20 0.04
N ASN A 66 -24.37 5.27 0.67
CA ASN A 66 -24.62 6.28 1.70
C ASN A 66 -23.73 6.04 2.92
N ILE A 67 -23.25 7.13 3.52
CA ILE A 67 -22.53 7.13 4.79
C ILE A 67 -23.45 6.61 5.90
N GLN A 68 -22.89 5.79 6.78
CA GLN A 68 -23.57 5.24 7.96
C GLN A 68 -22.79 5.60 9.22
N MET A 69 -23.49 6.07 10.25
CA MET A 69 -22.93 6.19 11.61
C MET A 69 -23.09 4.84 12.31
N ILE A 70 -21.99 4.31 12.86
CA ILE A 70 -21.94 3.02 13.57
C ILE A 70 -21.91 3.23 15.10
N CYS A 71 -21.30 4.33 15.57
CA CYS A 71 -21.18 4.67 16.99
C CYS A 71 -21.32 6.19 17.14
N GLY A 72 -22.08 6.66 18.15
CA GLY A 72 -22.20 8.10 18.44
C GLY A 72 -23.50 8.60 19.09
N GLU A 73 -24.56 7.79 19.16
CA GLU A 73 -25.88 8.27 19.61
C GLU A 73 -26.00 8.59 21.11
N ASP A 74 -25.05 8.14 21.93
CA ASP A 74 -25.13 8.15 23.41
C ASP A 74 -24.15 9.13 24.10
N ALA A 75 -23.65 10.16 23.39
CA ALA A 75 -22.64 11.11 23.89
C ALA A 75 -21.32 10.44 24.34
N SER A 76 -20.96 9.33 23.69
CA SER A 76 -19.70 8.61 23.88
C SER A 76 -18.61 9.13 22.95
N ILE A 77 -17.35 8.91 23.31
CA ILE A 77 -16.18 9.20 22.49
C ILE A 77 -15.73 7.90 21.82
N CYS A 78 -16.09 7.70 20.55
CA CYS A 78 -15.68 6.57 19.74
C CYS A 78 -14.53 7.01 18.82
N THR A 79 -13.35 6.36 18.89
CA THR A 79 -12.14 6.75 18.12
C THR A 79 -11.32 5.53 17.70
N GLU A 80 -10.23 5.74 16.95
CA GLU A 80 -9.30 4.68 16.51
C GLU A 80 -9.98 3.48 15.82
N PRO A 81 -10.81 3.69 14.77
CA PRO A 81 -11.45 2.59 14.09
C PRO A 81 -10.43 1.70 13.38
N ALA A 82 -10.63 0.39 13.47
CA ALA A 82 -9.98 -0.58 12.59
C ALA A 82 -11.05 -1.49 11.96
N ILE A 83 -10.84 -1.84 10.70
CA ILE A 83 -11.83 -2.54 9.88
C ILE A 83 -11.22 -3.80 9.26
N ALA A 84 -12.01 -4.86 9.13
CA ALA A 84 -11.65 -6.08 8.41
C ALA A 84 -12.85 -6.65 7.64
N ILE A 85 -12.57 -7.46 6.61
CA ILE A 85 -13.59 -8.13 5.79
C ILE A 85 -13.42 -9.63 5.94
N ASP A 86 -14.48 -10.33 6.33
CA ASP A 86 -14.44 -11.78 6.47
C ASP A 86 -14.57 -12.51 5.12
N SER A 87 -14.46 -13.84 5.13
CA SER A 87 -14.60 -14.68 3.92
C SER A 87 -15.98 -14.60 3.27
N THR A 88 -17.03 -14.23 4.00
CA THR A 88 -18.40 -14.07 3.50
C THR A 88 -18.65 -12.69 2.87
N GLY A 89 -17.77 -11.73 3.15
CA GLY A 89 -17.93 -10.33 2.73
C GLY A 89 -18.57 -9.45 3.81
N SER A 90 -18.79 -9.98 5.02
CA SER A 90 -19.20 -9.22 6.18
C SER A 90 -18.07 -8.29 6.63
N ILE A 91 -18.43 -7.03 6.91
CA ILE A 91 -17.52 -6.04 7.47
C ILE A 91 -17.51 -6.17 8.98
N HIS A 92 -16.32 -6.14 9.57
CA HIS A 92 -16.11 -6.04 11.01
C HIS A 92 -15.41 -4.73 11.33
N VAL A 93 -15.89 -4.01 12.34
CA VAL A 93 -15.32 -2.74 12.79
C VAL A 93 -15.07 -2.83 14.29
N VAL A 94 -13.87 -2.43 14.72
CA VAL A 94 -13.53 -2.20 16.13
C VAL A 94 -13.17 -0.75 16.34
N TRP A 95 -13.36 -0.24 17.56
CA TRP A 95 -12.99 1.12 17.94
C TRP A 95 -12.72 1.20 19.44
N LEU A 96 -12.00 2.24 19.83
CA LEU A 96 -11.84 2.64 21.23
C LEU A 96 -13.05 3.49 21.64
N LYS A 97 -13.70 3.14 22.74
CA LYS A 97 -14.83 3.88 23.32
C LYS A 97 -14.45 4.49 24.66
N ASP A 98 -14.73 5.78 24.82
CA ASP A 98 -14.55 6.57 26.03
C ASP A 98 -13.13 6.56 26.60
N TYR A 99 -12.14 6.24 25.74
CA TYR A 99 -10.72 6.03 26.09
C TYR A 99 -10.43 4.81 26.98
N ASP A 100 -11.44 3.98 27.22
CA ASP A 100 -11.34 2.90 28.20
C ASP A 100 -11.54 1.51 27.56
N ASP A 101 -12.51 1.35 26.65
CA ASP A 101 -12.93 0.01 26.22
C ASP A 101 -12.80 -0.22 24.72
N ILE A 102 -12.50 -1.45 24.32
CA ILE A 102 -12.51 -1.85 22.90
C ILE A 102 -13.89 -2.41 22.55
N PHE A 103 -14.57 -1.73 21.65
CA PHE A 103 -15.87 -2.15 21.14
C PHE A 103 -15.74 -2.76 19.74
N TRP A 104 -16.69 -3.63 19.41
CA TRP A 104 -16.79 -4.28 18.11
C TRP A 104 -18.23 -4.36 17.61
N THR A 105 -18.40 -4.23 16.30
CA THR A 105 -19.62 -4.65 15.59
C THR A 105 -19.28 -5.26 14.22
N TYR A 106 -20.28 -5.82 13.56
CA TYR A 106 -20.20 -6.34 12.21
C TYR A 106 -21.48 -6.10 11.42
N LEU A 107 -21.34 -6.09 10.09
CA LEU A 107 -22.44 -5.88 9.17
C LEU A 107 -23.20 -7.20 8.93
N CYS A 108 -24.43 -7.29 9.44
CA CYS A 108 -25.31 -8.44 9.28
C CYS A 108 -26.37 -8.14 8.20
N GLY A 109 -26.07 -8.53 6.96
CA GLY A 109 -26.88 -8.14 5.80
C GLY A 109 -26.71 -6.66 5.50
N ASP A 110 -27.79 -5.88 5.63
CA ASP A 110 -27.78 -4.42 5.40
C ASP A 110 -27.77 -3.60 6.70
N THR A 111 -27.66 -4.26 7.86
CA THR A 111 -27.73 -3.62 9.18
C THR A 111 -26.56 -4.01 10.07
N TRP A 112 -26.07 -3.06 10.87
CA TRP A 112 -25.04 -3.33 11.88
C TRP A 112 -25.61 -4.11 13.05
N ALA A 113 -24.84 -5.08 13.55
CA ALA A 113 -25.14 -5.72 14.82
C ALA A 113 -25.03 -4.71 15.97
N THR A 114 -25.66 -5.00 17.10
CA THR A 114 -25.47 -4.21 18.32
C THR A 114 -24.01 -4.27 18.75
N PRO A 115 -23.33 -3.12 18.95
CA PRO A 115 -21.97 -3.09 19.43
C PRO A 115 -21.81 -3.81 20.78
N VAL A 116 -20.70 -4.52 20.94
CA VAL A 116 -20.33 -5.17 22.20
C VAL A 116 -18.92 -4.79 22.60
N ASP A 117 -18.71 -4.62 23.90
CA ASP A 117 -17.39 -4.51 24.53
C ASP A 117 -16.70 -5.90 24.46
N ILE A 118 -15.48 -5.93 23.93
CA ILE A 118 -14.66 -7.14 23.79
C ILE A 118 -13.41 -7.13 24.67
N SER A 119 -13.06 -6.01 25.31
CA SER A 119 -11.97 -5.96 26.28
C SER A 119 -12.39 -6.58 27.62
N ASN A 120 -13.69 -6.53 27.97
CA ASN A 120 -14.31 -7.22 29.12
C ASN A 120 -13.54 -7.04 30.46
N GLN A 121 -12.76 -5.97 30.57
CA GLN A 121 -11.97 -5.57 31.72
C GLN A 121 -11.93 -4.04 31.73
N PRO A 122 -12.13 -3.38 32.88
CA PRO A 122 -11.99 -1.94 32.97
C PRO A 122 -10.51 -1.56 32.84
N GLY A 123 -10.20 -0.64 31.92
CA GLY A 123 -8.84 -0.15 31.75
C GLY A 123 -8.74 1.10 30.89
N ASP A 124 -7.50 1.44 30.55
CA ASP A 124 -7.15 2.49 29.59
C ASP A 124 -6.61 1.72 28.38
N GLU A 125 -7.50 1.36 27.45
CA GLU A 125 -7.19 0.55 26.28
C GLU A 125 -6.88 1.42 25.05
N GLY A 126 -6.16 0.88 24.07
CA GLY A 126 -5.99 1.59 22.81
C GLY A 126 -5.21 0.85 21.76
N TYR A 127 -5.08 1.49 20.60
CA TYR A 127 -4.45 0.96 19.40
C TYR A 127 -5.03 -0.39 18.96
N PRO A 128 -6.37 -0.51 18.79
CA PRO A 128 -6.97 -1.74 18.33
C PRO A 128 -6.57 -2.04 16.88
N VAL A 129 -6.31 -3.32 16.59
CA VAL A 129 -6.10 -3.82 15.23
C VAL A 129 -6.90 -5.10 15.06
N ILE A 130 -7.63 -5.18 13.96
CA ILE A 130 -8.49 -6.32 13.62
C ILE A 130 -8.00 -7.02 12.35
N ILE A 131 -8.06 -8.34 12.31
CA ILE A 131 -7.73 -9.16 11.14
C ILE A 131 -8.61 -10.42 11.10
N VAL A 132 -8.95 -10.90 9.90
CA VAL A 132 -9.66 -12.18 9.73
C VAL A 132 -8.66 -13.23 9.27
N ASP A 133 -8.62 -14.36 9.98
CA ASP A 133 -7.72 -15.46 9.63
C ASP A 133 -8.30 -16.37 8.53
N LYS A 134 -7.47 -17.33 8.09
CA LYS A 134 -7.87 -18.28 7.02
C LYS A 134 -8.96 -19.27 7.42
N GLN A 135 -9.27 -19.38 8.71
CA GLN A 135 -10.38 -20.18 9.24
C GLN A 135 -11.65 -19.33 9.41
N ASN A 136 -11.64 -18.08 8.94
CA ASN A 136 -12.71 -17.10 9.10
C ASN A 136 -12.98 -16.68 10.55
N ARG A 137 -11.99 -16.81 11.43
CA ARG A 137 -12.07 -16.25 12.78
C ARG A 137 -11.60 -14.81 12.75
N VAL A 138 -12.24 -13.95 13.54
CA VAL A 138 -11.86 -12.55 13.66
C VAL A 138 -10.96 -12.40 14.88
N TRP A 139 -9.78 -11.85 14.69
CA TRP A 139 -8.84 -11.56 15.76
C TRP A 139 -8.81 -10.06 15.99
N CYS A 140 -8.92 -9.64 17.25
CA CYS A 140 -8.67 -8.26 17.65
C CYS A 140 -7.47 -8.24 18.60
N PHE A 141 -6.55 -7.31 18.38
CA PHE A 141 -5.39 -7.04 19.23
C PHE A 141 -5.45 -5.62 19.75
N TRP A 142 -5.04 -5.38 20.99
CA TRP A 142 -5.01 -4.03 21.57
C TRP A 142 -3.92 -3.90 22.65
N THR A 143 -3.70 -2.66 23.08
CA THR A 143 -2.87 -2.33 24.24
C THR A 143 -3.74 -2.09 25.45
N LEU A 144 -3.32 -2.56 26.62
CA LEU A 144 -3.85 -2.12 27.92
C LEU A 144 -2.79 -1.24 28.60
N PHE A 145 -3.06 0.05 28.79
CA PHE A 145 -2.18 0.99 29.49
C PHE A 145 -2.36 0.96 31.00
N SER A 146 -3.48 0.46 31.49
CA SER A 146 -3.67 0.30 32.93
C SER A 146 -2.97 -0.99 33.44
N GLY A 147 -2.68 -1.06 34.74
CA GLY A 147 -2.19 -2.28 35.36
C GLY A 147 -0.82 -2.76 34.86
N ASN A 148 -0.80 -3.79 34.00
CA ASN A 148 0.42 -4.50 33.59
C ASN A 148 1.10 -3.94 32.32
N HIS A 149 0.49 -2.97 31.64
CA HIS A 149 1.03 -2.36 30.42
C HIS A 149 1.35 -3.41 29.33
N GLN A 150 0.41 -4.29 28.99
CA GLN A 150 0.62 -5.41 28.07
C GLN A 150 -0.28 -5.33 26.83
N CYS A 151 0.07 -6.11 25.80
CA CYS A 151 -0.78 -6.28 24.62
C CYS A 151 -1.63 -7.56 24.76
N TYR A 152 -2.88 -7.46 24.32
CA TYR A 152 -3.89 -8.50 24.43
C TYR A 152 -4.45 -8.86 23.06
N TYR A 153 -5.09 -10.03 22.98
CA TYR A 153 -5.97 -10.39 21.89
C TYR A 153 -7.21 -11.14 22.36
N ALA A 154 -8.26 -11.09 21.56
CA ALA A 154 -9.44 -11.96 21.65
C ALA A 154 -9.81 -12.47 20.25
N ILE A 155 -10.56 -13.57 20.20
CA ILE A 155 -10.93 -14.25 18.96
C ILE A 155 -12.44 -14.45 18.91
N TYR A 156 -13.06 -14.00 17.83
CA TYR A 156 -14.44 -14.31 17.49
C TYR A 156 -14.51 -15.58 16.64
N ASP A 157 -15.24 -16.58 17.11
CA ASP A 157 -15.39 -17.89 16.45
C ASP A 157 -16.57 -17.99 15.47
N GLY A 158 -17.26 -16.87 15.23
CA GLY A 158 -18.52 -16.82 14.48
C GLY A 158 -19.77 -16.84 15.37
N SER A 159 -19.61 -17.00 16.68
CA SER A 159 -20.71 -16.98 17.65
C SER A 159 -20.42 -16.10 18.86
N SER A 160 -19.21 -16.18 19.42
CA SER A 160 -18.80 -15.46 20.62
C SER A 160 -17.32 -15.08 20.59
N TRP A 161 -16.98 -14.04 21.35
CA TRP A 161 -15.59 -13.68 21.61
C TRP A 161 -15.03 -14.56 22.72
N SER A 162 -13.76 -14.98 22.57
CA SER A 162 -12.99 -15.58 23.66
C SER A 162 -12.71 -14.54 24.75
N GLU A 163 -12.37 -15.02 25.95
CA GLU A 163 -11.76 -14.14 26.95
C GLU A 163 -10.45 -13.53 26.41
N PRO A 164 -10.13 -12.27 26.77
CA PRO A 164 -8.86 -11.64 26.42
C PRO A 164 -7.65 -12.41 26.94
N VAL A 165 -6.64 -12.58 26.08
CA VAL A 165 -5.38 -13.24 26.41
C VAL A 165 -4.22 -12.26 26.17
N SER A 166 -3.40 -12.04 27.20
CA SER A 166 -2.13 -11.34 27.03
C SER A 166 -1.14 -12.24 26.29
N PHE A 167 -0.48 -11.70 25.26
CA PHE A 167 0.56 -12.40 24.51
C PHE A 167 1.97 -11.83 24.74
N THR A 168 2.06 -10.83 25.62
CA THR A 168 3.32 -10.16 25.98
C THR A 168 3.73 -10.35 27.45
N ASP A 169 2.92 -11.06 28.24
CA ASP A 169 3.09 -11.29 29.69
C ASP A 169 4.44 -11.88 30.12
N GLN A 170 5.15 -12.57 29.23
CA GLN A 170 6.52 -13.03 29.49
C GLN A 170 7.57 -11.91 29.57
N LEU A 171 7.22 -10.67 29.22
CA LEU A 171 8.12 -9.52 29.21
C LEU A 171 7.87 -8.62 30.44
N ASN A 172 8.95 -8.07 31.01
CA ASN A 172 8.89 -7.27 32.24
C ASN A 172 8.70 -5.76 32.03
N GLY A 173 8.61 -5.31 30.77
CA GLY A 173 8.48 -3.91 30.38
C GLY A 173 7.13 -3.63 29.71
N ALA A 174 6.86 -2.34 29.48
CA ALA A 174 5.58 -1.91 28.91
C ALA A 174 5.52 -2.23 27.42
N CYS A 175 4.48 -2.96 27.01
CA CYS A 175 4.22 -3.32 25.62
C CYS A 175 3.04 -2.49 25.09
N CYS A 176 3.14 -2.02 23.85
CA CYS A 176 2.06 -1.26 23.22
C CYS A 176 2.09 -1.34 21.68
N ARG A 177 1.01 -0.83 21.06
CA ARG A 177 0.84 -0.71 19.60
C ARG A 177 1.08 -2.02 18.86
N PRO A 178 0.29 -3.07 19.15
CA PRO A 178 0.36 -4.28 18.36
C PRO A 178 0.03 -3.97 16.89
N GLN A 179 0.72 -4.65 15.98
CA GLN A 179 0.42 -4.66 14.55
C GLN A 179 0.45 -6.11 14.10
N VAL A 180 -0.46 -6.48 13.20
CA VAL A 180 -0.59 -7.86 12.73
C VAL A 180 -0.78 -7.89 11.22
N ASP A 181 -0.22 -8.93 10.60
CA ASP A 181 -0.57 -9.33 9.24
C ASP A 181 -0.54 -10.86 9.12
N ILE A 182 -1.21 -11.41 8.11
CA ILE A 182 -1.35 -12.86 7.91
C ILE A 182 -0.64 -13.32 6.64
N ASP A 183 0.12 -14.40 6.76
CA ASP A 183 0.85 -14.97 5.61
C ASP A 183 -0.04 -15.86 4.72
N THR A 184 0.48 -16.21 3.55
CA THR A 184 -0.26 -17.09 2.61
C THR A 184 -0.36 -18.55 3.08
N ALA A 185 0.29 -18.94 4.18
CA ALA A 185 0.08 -20.23 4.84
C ALA A 185 -0.98 -20.15 5.97
N GLY A 186 -1.43 -18.95 6.36
CA GLY A 186 -2.40 -18.71 7.42
C GLY A 186 -1.78 -18.45 8.78
N ASN A 187 -0.48 -18.18 8.85
CA ASN A 187 0.19 -17.82 10.09
C ASN A 187 0.03 -16.33 10.36
N LEU A 188 -0.28 -15.95 11.60
CA LEU A 188 -0.28 -14.55 12.01
C LEU A 188 1.13 -14.13 12.38
N HIS A 189 1.51 -12.93 11.95
CA HIS A 189 2.77 -12.28 12.27
C HIS A 189 2.46 -11.01 13.05
N VAL A 190 2.86 -10.96 14.31
CA VAL A 190 2.56 -9.84 15.21
C VAL A 190 3.84 -9.16 15.64
N ILE A 191 3.83 -7.83 15.62
CA ILE A 191 4.88 -6.99 16.21
C ILE A 191 4.27 -6.01 17.21
N TRP A 192 5.09 -5.55 18.15
CA TRP A 192 4.70 -4.55 19.13
C TRP A 192 5.92 -3.75 19.58
N LEU A 193 5.67 -2.57 20.15
CA LEU A 193 6.67 -1.79 20.86
C LEU A 193 6.85 -2.35 22.27
N TYR A 194 8.10 -2.40 22.72
CA TYR A 194 8.50 -2.76 24.08
C TYR A 194 9.36 -1.63 24.65
N ASN A 195 8.88 -1.00 25.71
CA ASN A 195 9.59 0.03 26.45
C ASN A 195 10.25 -0.63 27.66
N GLU A 196 11.58 -0.75 27.61
CA GLU A 196 12.38 -1.23 28.73
C GLU A 196 12.42 -0.17 29.85
N ASP A 197 12.53 1.09 29.44
CA ASP A 197 12.45 2.27 30.29
C ASP A 197 11.96 3.48 29.46
N ILE A 198 11.99 4.68 30.05
CA ILE A 198 11.53 5.93 29.42
C ILE A 198 12.37 6.39 28.21
N THR A 199 13.54 5.79 27.97
CA THR A 199 14.48 6.16 26.92
C THR A 199 14.75 5.05 25.91
N HIS A 200 14.43 3.80 26.24
CA HIS A 200 14.73 2.64 25.42
C HIS A 200 13.45 1.93 24.94
N THR A 201 13.12 2.15 23.69
CA THR A 201 12.02 1.49 22.97
C THR A 201 12.58 0.53 21.93
N TYR A 202 12.09 -0.71 21.93
CA TYR A 202 12.45 -1.77 21.00
C TYR A 202 11.21 -2.32 20.30
N VAL A 203 11.42 -3.05 19.20
CA VAL A 203 10.34 -3.77 18.50
C VAL A 203 10.53 -5.26 18.70
N TYR A 204 9.46 -5.94 19.09
CA TYR A 204 9.43 -7.39 19.23
C TYR A 204 8.50 -8.01 18.20
N TYR A 205 8.67 -9.31 18.00
CA TYR A 205 7.97 -10.12 17.03
C TYR A 205 7.54 -11.46 17.63
N LYS A 206 6.35 -11.93 17.22
CA LYS A 206 5.83 -13.29 17.45
C LYS A 206 5.14 -13.80 16.18
N LYS A 207 5.13 -15.12 16.03
CA LYS A 207 4.38 -15.83 14.99
C LYS A 207 3.37 -16.76 15.63
N TYR A 208 2.13 -16.76 15.18
CA TYR A 208 1.15 -17.80 15.49
C TYR A 208 0.99 -18.71 14.28
N ASP A 209 1.28 -20.00 14.44
CA ASP A 209 1.32 -20.95 13.33
C ASP A 209 0.04 -21.77 13.14
N SER A 210 -1.10 -21.22 13.60
CA SER A 210 -2.41 -21.87 13.76
C SER A 210 -2.54 -22.85 14.92
N MET A 211 -1.44 -23.21 15.59
CA MET A 211 -1.48 -24.05 16.79
C MET A 211 -0.98 -23.28 18.01
N GLU A 212 0.23 -22.73 17.93
CA GLU A 212 0.89 -22.07 19.05
C GLU A 212 1.60 -20.78 18.65
N TRP A 213 1.90 -19.97 19.67
CA TRP A 213 2.74 -18.80 19.53
C TRP A 213 4.21 -19.20 19.64
N SER A 214 5.05 -18.65 18.76
CA SER A 214 6.49 -18.67 18.96
C SER A 214 6.88 -17.88 20.22
N ASP A 215 8.12 -18.06 20.68
CA ASP A 215 8.71 -17.15 21.66
C ASP A 215 8.78 -15.72 21.12
N ALA A 216 8.79 -14.74 22.04
CA ALA A 216 9.01 -13.34 21.72
C ALA A 216 10.46 -13.11 21.27
N GLU A 217 10.63 -12.53 20.09
CA GLU A 217 11.94 -12.24 19.51
C GLU A 217 12.10 -10.73 19.34
N ARG A 218 13.17 -10.14 19.91
CA ARG A 218 13.54 -8.75 19.61
C ARG A 218 14.05 -8.65 18.18
N ILE A 219 13.55 -7.67 17.41
CA ILE A 219 14.03 -7.39 16.06
C ILE A 219 15.36 -6.60 16.15
N PRO A 220 16.51 -7.20 15.78
CA PRO A 220 17.82 -6.64 16.15
C PRO A 220 18.24 -5.41 15.32
N CYS A 221 17.67 -5.23 14.14
CA CYS A 221 18.03 -4.15 13.20
C CYS A 221 17.21 -2.87 13.39
N ILE A 222 16.29 -2.86 14.37
CA ILE A 222 15.49 -1.69 14.72
C ILE A 222 16.08 -1.06 15.98
N GLU A 223 16.66 0.11 15.80
CA GLU A 223 17.15 0.98 16.88
C GLU A 223 16.36 2.27 16.85
N ASN A 224 15.89 2.74 18.01
CA ASN A 224 15.18 4.01 18.21
C ASN A 224 14.00 4.23 17.24
N VAL A 225 12.79 3.97 17.71
CA VAL A 225 11.58 4.15 16.90
C VAL A 225 10.96 5.51 17.20
N ASP A 226 10.85 6.35 16.16
CA ASP A 226 10.01 7.54 16.21
C ASP A 226 8.53 7.10 16.14
N ASP A 227 7.81 7.32 17.22
CA ASP A 227 6.35 7.27 17.29
C ASP A 227 5.69 8.10 16.13
N PRO A 228 4.60 7.70 15.44
CA PRO A 228 3.78 6.47 15.53
C PRO A 228 3.88 5.53 14.33
N VAL A 229 4.97 5.53 13.57
CA VAL A 229 5.03 4.70 12.36
C VAL A 229 5.70 3.37 12.68
N LEU A 230 4.86 2.37 12.94
CA LEU A 230 5.22 0.95 12.98
C LEU A 230 4.19 0.17 12.17
N ARG A 231 4.64 -0.59 11.17
CA ARG A 231 3.78 -1.43 10.32
C ARG A 231 4.44 -2.78 10.07
N ILE A 232 3.62 -3.82 9.99
CA ILE A 232 4.03 -5.13 9.48
C ILE A 232 3.20 -5.48 8.25
N LYS A 233 3.87 -6.01 7.22
CA LYS A 233 3.25 -6.65 6.07
C LYS A 233 3.98 -7.93 5.71
N VAL A 234 3.28 -8.95 5.24
CA VAL A 234 3.88 -10.23 4.84
C VAL A 234 3.88 -10.35 3.33
N ASP A 235 5.05 -10.64 2.76
CA ASP A 235 5.16 -10.82 1.31
C ASP A 235 4.66 -12.20 0.84
N LYS A 236 4.57 -12.38 -0.47
CA LYS A 236 4.13 -13.64 -1.10
C LYS A 236 5.00 -14.86 -0.80
N LYS A 237 6.18 -14.66 -0.22
CA LYS A 237 7.08 -15.74 0.23
C LYS A 237 6.91 -16.03 1.72
N CYS A 238 5.87 -15.51 2.35
CA CYS A 238 5.59 -15.60 3.79
C CYS A 238 6.69 -14.96 4.66
N ARG A 239 7.36 -13.92 4.14
CA ARG A 239 8.36 -13.18 4.90
C ARG A 239 7.71 -11.95 5.52
N PRO A 240 7.77 -11.75 6.85
CA PRO A 240 7.30 -10.52 7.46
C PRO A 240 8.29 -9.38 7.18
N TRP A 241 7.75 -8.25 6.76
CA TRP A 241 8.43 -6.97 6.56
C TRP A 241 7.93 -5.99 7.61
N VAL A 242 8.85 -5.33 8.29
CA VAL A 242 8.55 -4.30 9.29
C VAL A 242 9.04 -2.97 8.76
N ILE A 243 8.15 -1.98 8.72
CA ILE A 243 8.43 -0.60 8.33
C ILE A 243 8.34 0.25 9.59
N TRP A 244 9.36 1.07 9.82
CA TRP A 244 9.37 2.02 10.94
C TRP A 244 9.99 3.35 10.55
N ARG A 245 9.90 4.30 11.46
CA ARG A 245 10.52 5.62 11.34
C ARG A 245 11.58 5.84 12.42
N ASN A 246 12.68 6.50 12.06
CA ASN A 246 13.71 6.97 12.98
C ASN A 246 14.28 8.30 12.44
N ASN A 247 14.34 9.33 13.28
CA ASN A 247 14.74 10.69 12.93
C ASN A 247 14.05 11.21 11.65
N TYR A 248 12.71 11.08 11.62
CA TYR A 248 11.85 11.43 10.50
C TYR A 248 12.08 10.65 9.20
N ARG A 249 12.96 9.64 9.16
CA ARG A 249 13.22 8.84 7.95
C ARG A 249 12.62 7.45 8.09
N PHE A 250 12.15 6.91 6.97
CA PHE A 250 11.56 5.57 6.93
C PHE A 250 12.58 4.51 6.59
N TYR A 251 12.47 3.40 7.31
CA TYR A 251 13.30 2.22 7.13
C TYR A 251 12.40 0.99 7.04
N TYR A 252 12.94 -0.07 6.43
CA TYR A 252 12.34 -1.39 6.52
C TYR A 252 13.36 -2.47 6.83
N THR A 253 12.85 -3.58 7.36
CA THR A 253 13.54 -4.85 7.56
C THR A 253 12.60 -5.96 7.13
N TYR A 254 13.15 -7.12 6.79
CA TYR A 254 12.36 -8.32 6.60
C TYR A 254 13.06 -9.52 7.23
N LYS A 255 12.26 -10.51 7.61
CA LYS A 255 12.75 -11.79 8.12
C LYS A 255 12.74 -12.85 7.02
N ASP A 256 13.84 -13.56 6.86
CA ASP A 256 13.95 -14.73 5.98
C ASP A 256 14.50 -15.93 6.78
N THR A 257 14.82 -17.05 6.13
CA THR A 257 15.32 -18.28 6.81
C THR A 257 16.60 -18.06 7.61
N GLY A 258 17.39 -17.03 7.29
CA GLY A 258 18.63 -16.68 8.00
C GLY A 258 18.45 -15.68 9.15
N GLY A 259 17.23 -15.20 9.41
CA GLY A 259 16.93 -14.17 10.42
C GLY A 259 16.48 -12.84 9.81
N TRP A 260 16.61 -11.76 10.59
CA TRP A 260 16.25 -10.40 10.18
C TRP A 260 17.35 -9.73 9.37
N TYR A 261 16.96 -9.06 8.27
CA TYR A 261 17.86 -8.32 7.38
C TYR A 261 17.45 -6.85 7.32
N GLY A 262 18.41 -5.94 7.52
CA GLY A 262 18.18 -4.50 7.55
C GLY A 262 19.16 -3.80 8.51
N PRO A 263 18.96 -2.50 8.79
CA PRO A 263 17.89 -1.64 8.26
C PRO A 263 18.16 -1.20 6.81
N PHE A 264 17.12 -1.12 5.99
CA PHE A 264 17.19 -0.55 4.65
C PHE A 264 16.44 0.79 4.61
N SER A 265 17.09 1.84 4.10
CA SER A 265 16.45 3.17 3.94
C SER A 265 15.39 3.13 2.82
N ILE A 266 14.26 3.81 3.04
CA ILE A 266 13.21 3.99 2.02
C ILE A 266 13.36 5.34 1.31
N THR A 267 13.51 6.41 2.09
CA THR A 267 13.63 7.78 1.58
C THR A 267 14.57 8.58 2.49
N ASP A 268 15.34 9.47 1.87
CA ASP A 268 16.17 10.43 2.60
C ASP A 268 15.37 11.67 3.04
N GLU A 269 14.17 11.86 2.48
CA GLU A 269 13.28 12.96 2.83
C GLU A 269 12.56 12.71 4.17
N PRO A 270 12.42 13.75 5.02
CA PRO A 270 11.65 13.62 6.25
C PRO A 270 10.16 13.36 5.97
N GLY A 271 9.58 12.41 6.71
CA GLY A 271 8.17 12.08 6.67
C GLY A 271 7.61 11.66 8.02
N ALA A 272 6.30 11.44 8.05
CA ALA A 272 5.51 10.96 9.16
C ALA A 272 4.31 10.18 8.63
N LEU A 273 3.60 9.47 9.52
CA LEU A 273 2.33 8.79 9.24
C LEU A 273 2.35 8.01 7.92
N ALA A 274 2.80 6.76 7.96
CA ALA A 274 2.93 5.94 6.77
C ALA A 274 2.08 4.66 6.86
N ASP A 275 1.69 4.17 5.69
CA ASP A 275 1.06 2.87 5.53
C ASP A 275 1.53 2.23 4.23
N CYS A 276 1.42 0.90 4.12
CA CYS A 276 1.99 0.17 3.00
C CYS A 276 1.23 -1.12 2.68
N VAL A 277 1.33 -1.55 1.42
CA VAL A 277 0.75 -2.81 0.93
C VAL A 277 1.66 -3.45 -0.10
N PHE A 278 1.64 -4.78 -0.15
CA PHE A 278 2.23 -5.52 -1.27
C PHE A 278 1.24 -5.67 -2.41
N ASP A 279 1.72 -5.50 -3.62
CA ASP A 279 0.94 -5.81 -4.80
C ASP A 279 1.04 -7.28 -5.23
N SER A 280 0.23 -7.64 -6.22
CA SER A 280 0.20 -8.98 -6.80
C SER A 280 1.51 -9.39 -7.51
N GLU A 281 2.43 -8.46 -7.75
CA GLU A 281 3.75 -8.74 -8.30
C GLU A 281 4.83 -8.82 -7.20
N GLY A 282 4.46 -8.59 -5.94
CA GLY A 282 5.35 -8.63 -4.78
C GLY A 282 6.12 -7.33 -4.55
N ARG A 283 5.66 -6.21 -5.12
CA ARG A 283 6.22 -4.88 -4.90
C ARG A 283 5.56 -4.24 -3.69
N LEU A 284 6.37 -3.59 -2.87
CA LEU A 284 5.87 -2.81 -1.74
C LEU A 284 5.50 -1.41 -2.22
N HIS A 285 4.25 -1.02 -2.01
CA HIS A 285 3.81 0.36 -2.14
C HIS A 285 3.80 0.99 -0.76
N LEU A 286 4.45 2.14 -0.62
CA LEU A 286 4.46 2.95 0.60
C LEU A 286 3.78 4.29 0.31
N ILE A 287 2.92 4.71 1.22
CA ILE A 287 2.44 6.09 1.28
C ILE A 287 2.87 6.75 2.60
N TRP A 288 3.12 8.05 2.58
CA TRP A 288 3.51 8.80 3.77
C TRP A 288 3.17 10.28 3.65
N ILE A 289 3.09 10.97 4.80
CA ILE A 289 3.02 12.43 4.86
C ILE A 289 4.42 13.01 4.91
N ARG A 290 4.74 13.92 3.99
CA ARG A 290 6.02 14.65 4.02
C ARG A 290 6.05 15.62 5.19
N VAL A 291 7.23 15.79 5.80
CA VAL A 291 7.45 16.75 6.90
C VAL A 291 8.50 17.77 6.51
N ILE A 292 8.18 19.06 6.70
CA ILE A 292 9.14 20.17 6.54
C ILE A 292 9.09 21.04 7.78
N MET A 293 10.25 21.27 8.42
CA MET A 293 10.35 22.09 9.64
C MET A 293 9.29 21.71 10.71
N SER A 294 9.11 20.40 10.90
CA SER A 294 8.13 19.81 11.83
C SER A 294 6.65 20.07 11.52
N ARG A 295 6.30 20.46 10.28
CA ARG A 295 4.92 20.57 9.80
C ARG A 295 4.57 19.43 8.87
N PHE A 296 3.35 18.90 9.01
CA PHE A 296 2.78 17.97 8.04
C PHE A 296 2.44 18.72 6.75
N GLU A 297 2.89 18.18 5.63
CA GLU A 297 2.69 18.71 4.29
C GLU A 297 1.83 17.71 3.51
N TYR A 298 2.20 17.40 2.27
CA TYR A 298 1.42 16.57 1.35
C TYR A 298 1.64 15.07 1.57
N LEU A 299 0.66 14.29 1.10
CA LEU A 299 0.73 12.84 0.96
C LEU A 299 1.55 12.47 -0.28
N TYR A 300 2.45 11.50 -0.13
CA TYR A 300 3.28 10.95 -1.19
C TYR A 300 3.14 9.44 -1.30
N HIS A 301 3.44 8.90 -2.48
CA HIS A 301 3.53 7.49 -2.79
C HIS A 301 4.87 7.14 -3.44
N SER A 302 5.38 5.95 -3.16
CA SER A 302 6.48 5.34 -3.89
C SER A 302 6.35 3.81 -3.90
N THR A 303 6.96 3.19 -4.91
CA THR A 303 6.94 1.74 -5.11
C THR A 303 8.35 1.17 -5.08
N LEU A 304 8.56 0.11 -4.30
CA LEU A 304 9.82 -0.62 -4.29
C LEU A 304 9.92 -1.55 -5.51
N LEU A 305 10.81 -1.20 -6.44
CA LEU A 305 11.18 -2.03 -7.58
C LEU A 305 12.48 -2.81 -7.29
N ASN A 306 12.81 -3.77 -8.16
CA ASN A 306 14.09 -4.48 -8.09
C ASN A 306 15.32 -3.56 -8.22
N THR A 307 15.14 -2.36 -8.78
CA THR A 307 16.18 -1.34 -8.96
C THR A 307 16.21 -0.31 -7.82
N GLY A 308 15.33 -0.43 -6.82
CA GLY A 308 15.13 0.55 -5.75
C GLY A 308 13.74 1.20 -5.79
N TRP A 309 13.53 2.16 -4.90
CA TRP A 309 12.29 2.93 -4.82
C TRP A 309 12.11 3.85 -6.02
N THR A 310 10.88 4.00 -6.50
CA THR A 310 10.54 5.02 -7.51
C THR A 310 10.65 6.42 -6.91
N THR A 311 10.78 7.43 -7.78
CA THR A 311 10.66 8.82 -7.34
C THR A 311 9.31 9.03 -6.65
N PRO A 312 9.27 9.67 -5.46
CA PRO A 312 8.01 9.97 -4.78
C PRO A 312 7.05 10.79 -5.64
N GLU A 313 5.80 10.33 -5.74
CA GLU A 313 4.71 11.02 -6.40
C GLU A 313 3.79 11.65 -5.35
N GLN A 314 3.42 12.92 -5.51
CA GLN A 314 2.50 13.60 -4.61
C GLN A 314 1.05 13.22 -4.96
N LEU A 315 0.27 12.81 -3.95
CA LEU A 315 -1.13 12.40 -4.13
C LEU A 315 -2.14 13.43 -3.64
N SER A 316 -1.81 14.21 -2.60
CA SER A 316 -2.74 15.19 -2.05
C SER A 316 -2.52 16.59 -2.62
N GLU A 317 -3.57 17.40 -2.61
CA GLU A 317 -3.55 18.79 -3.10
C GLU A 317 -3.34 19.80 -1.97
N SER A 318 -3.38 19.34 -0.73
CA SER A 318 -3.21 20.17 0.47
C SER A 318 -2.54 19.37 1.59
N PRO A 319 -2.09 20.04 2.67
CA PRO A 319 -1.56 19.37 3.85
C PRO A 319 -2.51 18.28 4.36
N SER A 320 -1.96 17.09 4.60
CA SER A 320 -2.71 15.86 4.83
C SER A 320 -2.18 15.10 6.04
N ILE A 321 -3.03 14.28 6.64
CA ILE A 321 -2.74 13.46 7.82
C ILE A 321 -3.49 12.12 7.75
N PHE A 322 -3.02 11.17 8.55
CA PHE A 322 -3.62 9.84 8.72
C PHE A 322 -3.95 9.10 7.42
N PRO A 323 -2.95 8.88 6.54
CA PRO A 323 -3.18 8.12 5.33
C PRO A 323 -3.29 6.61 5.61
N ALA A 324 -4.15 5.93 4.84
CA ALA A 324 -4.26 4.47 4.84
C ALA A 324 -4.36 3.95 3.40
N ILE A 325 -3.84 2.75 3.16
CA ILE A 325 -3.82 2.12 1.83
C ILE A 325 -4.27 0.67 1.88
N ALA A 326 -5.12 0.30 0.93
CA ALA A 326 -5.50 -1.07 0.63
C ALA A 326 -5.25 -1.40 -0.84
N ILE A 327 -5.25 -2.68 -1.17
CA ILE A 327 -5.18 -3.16 -2.55
C ILE A 327 -6.31 -4.15 -2.81
N ASP A 328 -6.98 -3.99 -3.94
CA ASP A 328 -8.05 -4.91 -4.37
C ASP A 328 -7.49 -6.14 -5.11
N ASP A 329 -8.35 -7.13 -5.38
CA ASP A 329 -7.96 -8.36 -6.08
C ASP A 329 -7.62 -8.12 -7.56
N MET A 330 -8.00 -6.97 -8.11
CA MET A 330 -7.63 -6.50 -9.45
C MET A 330 -6.28 -5.77 -9.47
N ASN A 331 -5.58 -5.69 -8.34
CA ASN A 331 -4.29 -5.04 -8.17
C ASN A 331 -4.33 -3.51 -8.28
N ASN A 332 -5.49 -2.90 -8.01
CA ASN A 332 -5.64 -1.46 -7.86
C ASN A 332 -5.40 -1.06 -6.40
N LEU A 333 -4.70 0.05 -6.23
CA LEU A 333 -4.45 0.68 -4.93
C LEU A 333 -5.62 1.59 -4.57
N HIS A 334 -6.00 1.59 -3.30
CA HIS A 334 -7.04 2.42 -2.74
C HIS A 334 -6.42 3.21 -1.59
N VAL A 335 -6.36 4.52 -1.72
CA VAL A 335 -5.73 5.40 -0.73
C VAL A 335 -6.78 6.34 -0.17
N VAL A 336 -6.83 6.43 1.16
CA VAL A 336 -7.65 7.41 1.88
C VAL A 336 -6.78 8.24 2.82
N TRP A 337 -7.17 9.49 3.05
CA TRP A 337 -6.47 10.39 3.97
C TRP A 337 -7.37 11.49 4.46
N SER A 338 -7.03 12.09 5.60
CA SER A 338 -7.65 13.33 6.07
C SER A 338 -6.89 14.53 5.50
N GLN A 339 -7.60 15.54 4.99
CA GLN A 339 -7.00 16.73 4.40
C GLN A 339 -7.71 18.00 4.89
N GLY A 340 -6.92 19.02 5.24
CA GLY A 340 -7.44 20.36 5.55
C GLY A 340 -7.73 21.20 4.29
N PRO A 341 -8.44 22.33 4.42
CA PRO A 341 -8.75 23.20 3.29
C PRO A 341 -7.48 23.80 2.64
N ALA A 342 -7.53 23.99 1.32
CA ALA A 342 -6.37 24.31 0.48
C ALA A 342 -5.74 25.71 0.67
N VAL A 343 -6.33 26.60 1.48
CA VAL A 343 -5.88 27.99 1.61
C VAL A 343 -5.88 28.43 3.07
N ASN A 344 -4.70 28.77 3.60
CA ASN A 344 -4.42 29.46 4.88
C ASN A 344 -5.60 29.66 5.84
N GLY A 345 -5.59 28.90 6.94
CA GLY A 345 -6.30 29.28 8.15
C GLY A 345 -6.44 28.08 9.07
N GLY A 346 -5.93 28.20 10.30
CA GLY A 346 -6.18 27.22 11.35
C GLY A 346 -7.65 27.18 11.74
N GLY A 347 -8.45 26.50 10.92
CA GLY A 347 -9.75 25.98 11.29
C GLY A 347 -9.62 24.49 11.55
N ASP A 348 -10.39 23.98 12.50
CA ASP A 348 -10.37 22.59 12.94
C ASP A 348 -10.95 21.63 11.88
N GLN A 349 -11.22 22.06 10.63
CA GLN A 349 -11.88 21.24 9.62
C GLN A 349 -10.90 20.36 8.82
N SER A 350 -11.23 19.08 8.70
CA SER A 350 -10.57 18.13 7.80
C SER A 350 -11.59 17.19 7.19
N ASP A 351 -11.50 16.99 5.89
CA ASP A 351 -12.34 16.07 5.13
C ASP A 351 -11.60 14.76 4.86
N LEU A 352 -12.36 13.69 4.69
CA LEU A 352 -11.86 12.41 4.23
C LEU A 352 -11.80 12.39 2.70
N TYR A 353 -10.62 12.18 2.14
CA TYR A 353 -10.41 12.04 0.69
C TYR A 353 -10.03 10.63 0.28
N TYR A 354 -10.32 10.29 -0.97
CA TYR A 354 -10.02 9.02 -1.60
C TYR A 354 -9.40 9.18 -3.00
N ARG A 355 -8.46 8.29 -3.33
CA ARG A 355 -7.92 8.09 -4.69
C ARG A 355 -7.77 6.61 -5.01
N LYS A 356 -8.07 6.26 -6.26
CA LYS A 356 -7.80 4.94 -6.86
C LYS A 356 -6.53 5.01 -7.68
N GLY A 357 -5.59 4.11 -7.45
CA GLY A 357 -4.36 3.96 -8.23
C GLY A 357 -4.41 2.69 -9.06
N THR A 358 -4.37 2.80 -10.38
CA THR A 358 -4.28 1.64 -11.26
C THR A 358 -2.83 1.42 -11.66
N ASN A 359 -2.31 0.21 -11.43
CA ASN A 359 -1.00 -0.16 -11.92
C ASN A 359 -1.03 -0.27 -13.45
N VAL A 360 -0.48 0.72 -14.15
CA VAL A 360 -0.38 0.72 -15.61
C VAL A 360 1.03 0.33 -16.01
N GLY A 361 1.15 -0.78 -16.74
CA GLY A 361 2.43 -1.33 -17.14
C GLY A 361 2.45 -1.82 -18.57
N VAL A 362 3.50 -1.44 -19.30
CA VAL A 362 3.87 -2.19 -20.51
C VAL A 362 4.84 -3.28 -20.07
N LYS A 363 4.37 -4.54 -19.99
CA LYS A 363 5.26 -5.69 -19.81
C LYS A 363 6.08 -5.88 -21.09
N GLU A 364 7.33 -5.40 -21.10
CA GLU A 364 8.28 -5.74 -22.16
C GLU A 364 8.87 -7.12 -21.89
N LYS A 365 8.33 -8.13 -22.58
CA LYS A 365 9.01 -9.41 -22.74
C LYS A 365 10.26 -9.15 -23.58
N LEU A 366 11.42 -8.97 -22.94
CA LEU A 366 12.70 -8.99 -23.65
C LEU A 366 12.80 -10.31 -24.41
N ALA A 367 12.95 -10.24 -25.73
CA ALA A 367 13.38 -11.39 -26.50
C ALA A 367 14.73 -11.86 -25.93
N GLN A 368 14.89 -13.17 -25.76
CA GLN A 368 16.08 -13.80 -25.17
C GLN A 368 17.31 -13.65 -26.07
N PHE A 369 17.80 -12.44 -26.36
CA PHE A 369 19.07 -12.26 -27.06
C PHE A 369 19.81 -11.04 -26.52
N THR A 370 20.73 -11.31 -25.59
CA THR A 370 21.78 -10.42 -25.11
C THR A 370 22.74 -10.11 -26.27
N GLU A 371 22.54 -8.98 -26.94
CA GLU A 371 23.59 -8.19 -27.64
C GLU A 371 23.07 -6.90 -28.32
N TYR A 372 21.80 -6.54 -28.17
CA TYR A 372 21.27 -5.30 -28.74
C TYR A 372 21.39 -4.13 -27.76
N ARG A 373 21.87 -2.99 -28.24
CA ARG A 373 21.76 -1.71 -27.51
C ARG A 373 20.30 -1.24 -27.59
N ASP A 374 19.67 -1.02 -26.44
CA ASP A 374 18.25 -0.68 -26.30
C ASP A 374 17.86 0.75 -26.77
N TRP A 375 18.82 1.49 -27.31
CA TRP A 375 18.64 2.84 -27.82
C TRP A 375 19.73 3.17 -28.84
N LEU A 376 19.36 3.97 -29.84
CA LEU A 376 20.22 4.39 -30.94
C LEU A 376 20.19 5.92 -30.96
N ILE A 377 21.35 6.58 -30.80
CA ILE A 377 21.45 8.04 -30.99
C ILE A 377 21.59 8.31 -32.48
N LEU A 378 20.59 8.97 -33.05
CA LEU A 378 20.63 9.47 -34.43
C LEU A 378 21.27 10.86 -34.43
N GLY A 379 22.58 10.91 -34.69
CA GLY A 379 23.38 12.11 -34.93
C GLY A 379 23.85 12.18 -36.40
N THR A 380 25.17 12.21 -36.65
CA THR A 380 25.77 12.24 -38.01
C THR A 380 26.11 10.85 -38.60
N SER A 381 25.87 9.76 -37.87
CA SER A 381 26.12 8.40 -38.34
C SER A 381 24.87 7.77 -38.97
N ASN A 382 25.07 6.71 -39.78
CA ASN A 382 24.01 5.88 -40.39
C ASN A 382 23.77 4.63 -39.54
N PRO A 383 22.98 4.68 -38.45
CA PRO A 383 22.91 3.54 -37.58
C PRO A 383 21.98 2.47 -38.17
N SER A 384 22.26 1.21 -37.83
CA SER A 384 21.59 0.07 -38.46
C SER A 384 20.91 -0.83 -37.43
N LEU A 385 19.66 -1.17 -37.69
CA LEU A 385 18.90 -2.18 -36.95
C LEU A 385 19.22 -3.56 -37.54
N GLN A 386 19.70 -4.48 -36.71
CA GLN A 386 19.90 -5.87 -37.11
C GLN A 386 18.74 -6.73 -36.58
N PHE A 387 18.34 -7.75 -37.33
CA PHE A 387 17.29 -8.70 -36.91
C PHE A 387 17.46 -10.06 -37.60
N LYS A 388 16.90 -11.10 -37.00
CA LYS A 388 16.94 -12.47 -37.52
C LYS A 388 15.56 -13.10 -37.43
N LEU A 389 15.15 -13.81 -38.48
CA LEU A 389 13.87 -14.50 -38.53
C LEU A 389 13.98 -15.96 -38.10
N ILE A 390 12.96 -16.43 -37.37
CA ILE A 390 12.79 -17.86 -37.03
C ILE A 390 12.21 -18.62 -38.23
N LYS A 391 11.21 -18.03 -38.90
CA LYS A 391 10.62 -18.54 -40.15
C LYS A 391 10.76 -17.51 -41.26
N PRO A 392 11.01 -17.92 -42.52
CA PRO A 392 11.17 -16.97 -43.60
C PRO A 392 9.83 -16.29 -43.91
N ALA A 393 9.84 -14.96 -44.06
CA ALA A 393 8.62 -14.17 -44.20
C ALA A 393 8.88 -12.80 -44.84
N HIS A 394 7.82 -12.14 -45.29
CA HIS A 394 7.88 -10.72 -45.65
C HIS A 394 8.09 -9.86 -44.39
N VAL A 395 8.98 -8.89 -44.46
CA VAL A 395 9.31 -8.04 -43.31
C VAL A 395 8.93 -6.60 -43.60
N THR A 396 8.29 -5.97 -42.62
CA THR A 396 8.01 -4.54 -42.59
C THR A 396 8.69 -3.88 -41.42
N VAL A 397 9.20 -2.66 -41.61
CA VAL A 397 9.70 -1.80 -40.54
C VAL A 397 8.77 -0.60 -40.44
N SER A 398 8.17 -0.38 -39.29
CA SER A 398 7.32 0.78 -39.01
C SER A 398 7.99 1.64 -37.94
N ILE A 399 7.87 2.96 -38.06
CA ILE A 399 8.35 3.94 -37.08
C ILE A 399 7.18 4.76 -36.59
N PHE A 400 7.12 4.97 -35.29
CA PHE A 400 6.01 5.61 -34.58
C PHE A 400 6.50 6.79 -33.74
N GLU A 401 5.65 7.80 -33.59
CA GLU A 401 5.80 8.83 -32.56
C GLU A 401 5.29 8.34 -31.20
N LEU A 402 5.49 9.16 -30.15
CA LEU A 402 5.06 8.89 -28.77
C LEU A 402 3.57 8.59 -28.63
N THR A 403 2.72 9.14 -29.50
CA THR A 403 1.27 8.89 -29.49
C THR A 403 0.89 7.53 -30.09
N GLY A 404 1.85 6.81 -30.69
CA GLY A 404 1.62 5.57 -31.43
C GLY A 404 1.25 5.76 -32.90
N GLN A 405 1.15 7.00 -33.41
CA GLN A 405 0.92 7.23 -34.84
C GLN A 405 2.13 6.77 -35.68
N THR A 406 1.88 6.05 -36.77
CA THR A 406 2.94 5.62 -37.71
C THR A 406 3.41 6.79 -38.56
N ILE A 407 4.70 7.13 -38.46
CA ILE A 407 5.35 8.20 -39.24
C ILE A 407 5.93 7.65 -40.55
N LYS A 408 6.53 6.47 -40.49
CA LYS A 408 7.15 5.81 -41.67
C LYS A 408 6.90 4.32 -41.64
N LYS A 409 6.78 3.73 -42.83
CA LYS A 409 6.66 2.28 -43.01
C LYS A 409 7.45 1.85 -44.23
N PHE A 410 8.29 0.85 -44.07
CA PHE A 410 9.15 0.27 -45.09
C PHE A 410 8.81 -1.20 -45.26
N ASN A 411 8.70 -1.64 -46.51
CA ASN A 411 8.58 -3.06 -46.82
C ASN A 411 9.94 -3.57 -47.29
N LEU A 412 10.56 -4.45 -46.51
CA LEU A 412 11.87 -5.01 -46.81
C LEU A 412 11.80 -6.26 -47.69
N GLY A 413 10.59 -6.67 -48.08
CA GLY A 413 10.34 -7.87 -48.87
C GLY A 413 10.56 -9.16 -48.07
N TYR A 414 10.63 -10.28 -48.79
CA TYR A 414 10.84 -11.60 -48.20
C TYR A 414 12.26 -11.75 -47.68
N LYS A 415 12.41 -12.24 -46.44
CA LYS A 415 13.70 -12.50 -45.77
C LYS A 415 13.77 -13.96 -45.35
N ALA A 416 14.95 -14.56 -45.52
CA ALA A 416 15.22 -15.94 -45.10
C ALA A 416 15.34 -16.06 -43.57
N SER A 417 14.96 -17.22 -43.03
CA SER A 417 15.23 -17.57 -41.63
C SER A 417 16.72 -17.88 -41.41
N GLY A 418 17.18 -17.74 -40.17
CA GLY A 418 18.52 -18.22 -39.80
C GLY A 418 19.68 -17.24 -40.05
N THR A 419 19.51 -16.23 -40.91
CA THR A 419 20.53 -15.20 -41.21
C THR A 419 20.23 -13.85 -40.55
N ILE A 420 21.27 -13.06 -40.30
CA ILE A 420 21.15 -11.68 -39.80
C ILE A 420 20.86 -10.75 -40.98
N HIS A 421 19.80 -9.97 -40.85
CA HIS A 421 19.41 -8.93 -41.79
C HIS A 421 19.63 -7.56 -41.16
N THR A 422 19.93 -6.57 -41.98
CA THR A 422 20.25 -5.22 -41.52
C THR A 422 19.34 -4.20 -42.22
N PHE A 423 18.76 -3.29 -41.45
CA PHE A 423 18.03 -2.12 -41.92
C PHE A 423 18.72 -0.85 -41.44
N THR A 424 19.28 -0.08 -42.37
CA THR A 424 19.93 1.20 -42.06
C THR A 424 18.90 2.31 -41.99
N ILE A 425 18.99 3.15 -40.95
CA ILE A 425 18.15 4.34 -40.78
C ILE A 425 18.89 5.54 -41.38
N PRO A 426 18.44 6.07 -42.54
CA PRO A 426 18.93 7.35 -43.05
C PRO A 426 18.87 8.45 -41.99
N PRO A 427 19.92 9.29 -41.86
CA PRO A 427 19.97 10.32 -40.82
C PRO A 427 18.77 11.28 -40.93
N ASP A 428 18.42 11.66 -42.15
CA ASP A 428 17.33 12.57 -42.53
C ASP A 428 15.92 11.97 -42.44
N MET A 429 15.79 10.69 -42.07
CA MET A 429 14.49 10.02 -41.93
C MET A 429 13.58 10.68 -40.89
N LEU A 430 14.18 11.25 -39.83
CA LEU A 430 13.50 11.93 -38.74
C LEU A 430 14.11 13.34 -38.57
N THR A 431 13.30 14.36 -38.78
CA THR A 431 13.74 15.76 -38.86
C THR A 431 13.62 16.53 -37.55
N GLN A 432 12.90 16.00 -36.56
CA GLN A 432 12.72 16.63 -35.24
C GLN A 432 13.41 15.80 -34.16
N SER A 433 14.11 16.48 -33.26
CA SER A 433 14.65 15.88 -32.03
C SER A 433 13.50 15.32 -31.18
N GLY A 434 13.70 14.13 -30.61
CA GLY A 434 12.64 13.45 -29.87
C GLY A 434 12.86 11.95 -29.73
N ILE A 435 11.91 11.31 -29.06
CA ILE A 435 11.88 9.85 -28.88
C ILE A 435 10.86 9.27 -29.87
N TYR A 436 11.33 8.29 -30.65
CA TYR A 436 10.53 7.53 -31.59
C TYR A 436 10.64 6.04 -31.27
N PHE A 437 9.71 5.27 -31.81
CA PHE A 437 9.70 3.82 -31.66
C PHE A 437 9.79 3.17 -33.02
N TYR A 438 10.47 2.04 -33.13
CA TYR A 438 10.44 1.21 -34.33
C TYR A 438 9.85 -0.17 -34.03
N GLN A 439 9.25 -0.78 -35.04
CA GLN A 439 8.80 -2.16 -35.04
C GLN A 439 9.19 -2.82 -36.35
N ILE A 440 9.90 -3.94 -36.26
CA ILE A 440 10.16 -4.86 -37.35
C ILE A 440 9.18 -6.02 -37.19
N ALA A 441 8.33 -6.26 -38.18
CA ALA A 441 7.27 -7.25 -38.11
C ALA A 441 7.16 -8.06 -39.40
N THR A 442 6.68 -9.29 -39.27
CA THR A 442 6.14 -10.11 -40.35
C THR A 442 4.61 -10.06 -40.33
N PRO A 443 3.90 -10.64 -41.32
CA PRO A 443 2.44 -10.79 -41.23
C PRO A 443 1.95 -11.57 -40.01
N HIS A 444 2.82 -12.32 -39.34
CA HIS A 444 2.44 -13.27 -38.29
C HIS A 444 2.95 -12.86 -36.91
N GLU A 445 4.02 -12.06 -36.82
CA GLU A 445 4.64 -11.71 -35.54
C GLU A 445 5.47 -10.42 -35.61
N THR A 446 5.72 -9.83 -34.43
CA THR A 446 6.74 -8.79 -34.28
C THR A 446 8.10 -9.45 -34.07
N VAL A 447 9.06 -9.11 -34.92
CA VAL A 447 10.43 -9.66 -34.93
C VAL A 447 11.35 -8.89 -33.98
N ALA A 448 11.27 -7.56 -34.01
CA ALA A 448 12.05 -6.68 -33.16
C ALA A 448 11.30 -5.36 -32.95
N LYS A 449 11.55 -4.68 -31.83
CA LYS A 449 11.07 -3.31 -31.58
C LYS A 449 12.02 -2.62 -30.62
N GLY A 450 12.03 -1.28 -30.61
CA GLY A 450 12.89 -0.52 -29.71
C GLY A 450 12.74 0.99 -29.88
N LYS A 451 13.61 1.73 -29.19
CA LYS A 451 13.59 3.20 -29.16
C LYS A 451 14.65 3.79 -30.09
N LEU A 452 14.29 4.89 -30.74
CA LEU A 452 15.20 5.76 -31.49
C LEU A 452 15.22 7.12 -30.78
N ILE A 453 16.40 7.57 -30.38
CA ILE A 453 16.59 8.90 -29.78
C ILE A 453 17.24 9.78 -30.83
N VAL A 454 16.49 10.76 -31.31
CA VAL A 454 16.97 11.71 -32.32
C VAL A 454 17.44 12.97 -31.61
N ILE A 455 18.71 13.35 -31.83
CA ILE A 455 19.32 14.57 -31.31
C ILE A 455 19.87 15.33 -32.52
N ARG A 456 19.17 16.38 -32.95
CA ARG A 456 19.57 17.29 -34.04
C ARG A 456 20.09 18.61 -33.53
#